data_AF-A0A1I6WFB3-F1
#
_entry.id   AF-A0A1I6WFB3-F1
#
_cell.length_a   1.000
_cell.length_b   1.000
_cell.length_c   1.000
_cell.angle_alpha   90.00
_cell.angle_beta   90.00
_cell.angle_gamma   90.00
#
_symmetry.space_group_name_H-M   'P 1'
#
loop_
_entity.id
_entity.type
_entity.pdbx_description
1 polymer ?
#
loop_
_entity_poly.entity_id
_entity_poly.type
_entity_poly.pdbx_seq_one_letter_code
_entity_poly.pdbx_strand_id
1 'polypeptide(L)'
;MQYVNIRHNRHDGNVAPHVSLGRSYLDRLPVTVPVEPRTAAQILVERDAAQAERESLEASRFDLLVNGSVEDLLALDTRIALAKAKQDQAEAQHAAAVIAESEAKAENEAEQTRRKALRKVGMKASAEAGKLAERYVTMAQEMAGLLGQLREHERAIAEANRNLPEGAEPVPPGEPFNGTEGTPTRYETTHNLVWVDSRDGSRASAMAGDDLRHRVAKRVEQEVYVPGTPGEPHIPLSHRVTLPGLGRDAPRIWGGIPSLINSSAGR
;
A
#
# COMPACT_ATOMS: atom_id res chain seq x y z
N MET A 1 13.07 26.28 -3.90
CA MET A 1 11.68 26.59 -4.27
C MET A 1 11.24 25.62 -5.36
N GLN A 2 10.32 24.70 -5.04
CA GLN A 2 9.72 23.80 -6.03
C GLN A 2 8.61 24.56 -6.76
N TYR A 3 8.71 24.65 -8.09
CA TYR A 3 7.66 25.23 -8.92
C TYR A 3 6.67 24.12 -9.31
N VAL A 4 5.43 24.22 -8.83
CA VAL A 4 4.33 23.35 -9.24
C VAL A 4 3.67 23.99 -10.45
N ASN A 5 3.72 23.33 -11.60
CA ASN A 5 3.15 23.84 -12.84
C ASN A 5 1.85 23.07 -13.14
N ILE A 6 0.70 23.67 -12.85
CA ILE A 6 -0.62 23.07 -13.08
C ILE A 6 -1.14 23.56 -14.43
N ARG A 7 -1.00 22.74 -15.49
CA ARG A 7 -1.66 23.01 -16.77
C ARG A 7 -3.10 22.52 -16.73
N HIS A 8 -4.05 23.44 -16.87
CA HIS A 8 -5.45 23.11 -17.12
C HIS A 8 -5.63 22.85 -18.62
N ASN A 9 -5.69 21.59 -19.03
CA ASN A 9 -6.22 21.24 -20.35
C ASN A 9 -7.74 21.31 -20.27
N ARG A 10 -8.32 22.38 -20.84
CA ARG A 10 -9.75 22.41 -21.19
C ARG A 10 -9.94 21.55 -22.44
N HIS A 11 -10.21 20.26 -22.26
CA HIS A 11 -11.09 19.48 -23.13
C HIS A 11 -11.45 18.15 -22.44
N ASP A 12 -12.75 17.99 -22.20
CA ASP A 12 -13.54 16.77 -22.11
C ASP A 12 -13.05 15.58 -21.26
N GLY A 13 -13.83 15.30 -20.21
CA GLY A 13 -14.11 13.94 -19.72
C GLY A 13 -13.00 13.18 -18.99
N ASN A 14 -13.06 13.18 -17.65
CA ASN A 14 -12.46 12.18 -16.74
C ASN A 14 -11.04 11.67 -17.11
N VAL A 15 -10.04 12.52 -16.91
CA VAL A 15 -8.65 12.06 -16.76
C VAL A 15 -8.14 12.61 -15.43
N ALA A 16 -7.71 11.70 -14.55
CA ALA A 16 -7.11 12.05 -13.27
C ALA A 16 -5.94 13.04 -13.48
N PRO A 17 -5.72 14.00 -12.57
CA PRO A 17 -4.62 14.96 -12.71
C PRO A 17 -3.28 14.22 -12.74
N HIS A 18 -2.63 14.23 -13.90
CA HIS A 18 -1.28 13.69 -14.06
C HIS A 18 -0.29 14.65 -13.39
N VAL A 19 0.03 14.38 -12.13
CA VAL A 19 1.11 15.07 -11.40
C VAL A 19 2.44 14.53 -11.92
N SER A 20 2.97 15.13 -12.98
CA SER A 20 4.39 14.95 -13.30
C SER A 20 5.20 15.80 -12.32
N LEU A 21 5.98 15.16 -11.44
CA LEU A 21 7.09 15.84 -10.78
C LEU A 21 8.02 16.32 -11.89
N GLY A 22 7.93 17.60 -12.24
CA GLY A 22 8.76 18.21 -13.25
C GLY A 22 10.22 18.01 -12.84
N ARG A 23 10.98 17.27 -13.66
CA ARG A 23 12.44 17.27 -13.57
C ARG A 23 12.87 18.73 -13.60
N SER A 24 13.51 19.17 -12.52
CA SER A 24 13.99 20.53 -12.37
C SER A 24 14.89 20.86 -13.55
N TYR A 25 14.79 22.10 -14.04
CA TYR A 25 15.57 22.63 -15.17
C TYR A 25 17.10 22.60 -14.94
N LEU A 26 17.55 22.17 -13.75
CA LEU A 26 18.95 21.91 -13.40
C LEU A 26 19.50 20.60 -13.99
N ASP A 27 18.65 19.70 -14.50
CA ASP A 27 19.05 18.49 -15.25
C ASP A 27 19.50 18.77 -16.70
N ARG A 28 19.57 20.04 -17.12
CA ARG A 28 20.03 20.46 -18.46
C ARG A 28 21.41 21.12 -18.47
N LEU A 29 22.17 21.01 -17.38
CA LEU A 29 23.61 21.20 -17.53
C LEU A 29 24.13 20.08 -18.45
N PRO A 30 25.02 20.38 -19.42
CA PRO A 30 25.66 19.32 -20.17
C PRO A 30 26.31 18.40 -19.13
N VAL A 31 25.80 17.17 -19.04
CA VAL A 31 26.47 16.11 -18.29
C VAL A 31 27.84 16.05 -18.93
N THR A 32 28.87 16.54 -18.24
CA THR A 32 30.25 16.27 -18.61
C THR A 32 30.32 14.76 -18.57
N VAL A 33 30.25 14.14 -19.76
CA VAL A 33 30.36 12.69 -19.88
C VAL A 33 31.66 12.36 -19.17
N PRO A 34 31.63 11.61 -18.05
CA PRO A 34 32.85 11.25 -17.37
C PRO A 34 33.69 10.53 -18.43
N VAL A 35 34.86 11.09 -18.73
CA VAL A 35 35.82 10.44 -19.62
C VAL A 35 36.08 9.09 -18.99
N GLU A 36 35.65 8.02 -19.66
CA GLU A 36 35.85 6.68 -19.13
C GLU A 36 37.34 6.50 -18.84
N PRO A 37 37.71 6.02 -17.65
CA PRO A 37 39.11 5.81 -17.32
C PRO A 37 39.69 4.84 -18.35
N ARG A 38 40.85 5.21 -18.91
CA ARG A 38 41.57 4.37 -19.86
C ARG A 38 41.87 3.03 -19.21
N THR A 39 41.59 1.94 -19.94
CA THR A 39 41.86 0.58 -19.46
C THR A 39 43.36 0.31 -19.42
N ALA A 40 43.79 -0.63 -18.58
CA ALA A 40 45.18 -1.07 -18.53
C ALA A 40 45.67 -1.51 -19.91
N ALA A 41 44.83 -2.19 -20.69
CA ALA A 41 45.16 -2.60 -22.06
C ALA A 41 45.46 -1.41 -23.01
N GLN A 42 44.70 -0.32 -22.92
CA GLN A 42 44.95 0.87 -23.74
C GLN A 42 46.27 1.56 -23.36
N ILE A 43 46.57 1.64 -22.06
CA ILE A 43 47.80 2.27 -21.57
C ILE A 43 49.02 1.40 -21.91
N LEU A 44 48.87 0.07 -21.93
CA LEU A 44 49.92 -0.86 -22.36
C LEU A 44 50.33 -0.62 -23.82
N VAL A 45 49.36 -0.39 -24.71
CA VAL A 45 49.62 -0.07 -26.11
C VAL A 45 50.39 1.25 -26.25
N GLU A 46 50.03 2.26 -25.45
CA GLU A 46 50.74 3.55 -25.42
C GLU A 46 52.19 3.39 -24.92
N ARG A 47 52.41 2.55 -23.90
CA ARG A 47 53.75 2.21 -23.39
C ARG A 47 54.60 1.55 -24.48
N ASP A 48 54.06 0.55 -25.18
CA ASP A 48 54.77 -0.19 -26.20
C ASP A 48 55.11 0.70 -27.41
N ALA A 49 54.20 1.63 -27.77
CA ALA A 49 54.46 2.64 -28.79
C ALA A 49 55.58 3.61 -28.38
N ALA A 50 55.59 4.08 -27.13
CA ALA A 50 56.64 4.96 -26.61
C ALA A 50 58.00 4.24 -26.54
N GLN A 51 58.01 2.95 -26.20
CA GLN A 51 59.22 2.13 -26.23
C GLN A 51 59.75 1.98 -27.66
N ALA A 52 58.89 1.65 -28.63
CA ALA A 52 59.29 1.53 -30.03
C ALA A 52 59.82 2.86 -30.61
N GLU A 53 59.20 4.00 -30.24
CA GLU A 53 59.70 5.33 -30.60
C GLU A 53 61.11 5.55 -30.04
N ARG A 54 61.34 5.23 -28.76
CA ARG A 54 62.66 5.37 -28.11
C ARG A 54 63.72 4.52 -28.79
N GLU A 55 63.43 3.24 -29.04
CA GLU A 55 64.35 2.31 -29.71
C GLU A 55 64.72 2.79 -31.13
N SER A 56 63.75 3.33 -31.88
CA SER A 56 64.01 3.92 -33.20
C SER A 56 64.89 5.16 -33.15
N LEU A 57 64.71 6.03 -32.15
CA LEU A 57 65.54 7.22 -31.97
C LEU A 57 66.96 6.85 -31.53
N GLU A 58 67.11 5.89 -30.62
CA GLU A 58 68.41 5.38 -30.18
C GLU A 58 69.19 4.72 -31.32
N ALA A 59 68.52 3.96 -32.20
CA ALA A 59 69.13 3.38 -33.39
C ALA A 59 69.68 4.45 -34.37
N SER A 60 68.99 5.60 -34.47
CA SER A 60 69.37 6.70 -35.36
C SER A 60 70.56 7.54 -34.83
N ARG A 61 70.95 7.33 -33.56
CA ARG A 61 71.98 8.13 -32.88
C ARG A 61 73.37 7.93 -33.46
N PHE A 62 73.70 6.71 -33.90
CA PHE A 62 75.01 6.40 -34.47
C PHE A 62 75.25 7.15 -35.78
N ASP A 63 74.25 7.19 -36.66
CA ASP A 63 74.38 7.89 -37.95
C ASP A 63 74.58 9.39 -37.78
N LEU A 64 73.90 9.99 -36.80
CA LEU A 64 74.06 11.41 -36.46
C LEU A 64 75.42 11.72 -35.80
N LEU A 65 76.00 10.78 -35.04
CA LEU A 65 77.34 10.94 -34.48
C LEU A 65 78.43 10.98 -35.57
N VAL A 66 78.22 10.24 -36.67
CA VAL A 66 79.20 10.14 -37.75
C VAL A 66 79.01 11.25 -38.79
N ASN A 67 77.76 11.59 -39.12
CA ASN A 67 77.43 12.44 -40.27
C ASN A 67 76.70 13.75 -39.91
N GLY A 68 76.26 13.91 -38.66
CA GLY A 68 75.42 15.03 -38.23
C GLY A 68 76.17 16.19 -37.57
N SER A 69 75.46 17.29 -37.34
CA SER A 69 75.95 18.42 -36.54
C SER A 69 75.79 18.15 -35.03
N VAL A 70 76.48 18.94 -34.21
CA VAL A 70 76.32 18.87 -32.73
C VAL A 70 74.89 19.25 -32.33
N GLU A 71 74.29 20.23 -33.03
CA GLU A 71 72.91 20.66 -32.83
C GLU A 71 71.91 19.53 -33.10
N ASP A 72 72.11 18.75 -34.17
CA ASP A 72 71.24 17.62 -34.50
C ASP A 72 71.30 16.51 -33.44
N LEU A 73 72.50 16.24 -32.92
CA LEU A 73 72.69 15.26 -31.85
C LEU A 73 71.98 15.70 -30.56
N LEU A 74 72.09 16.97 -30.18
CA LEU A 74 71.41 17.52 -29.00
C LEU A 74 69.87 17.48 -29.15
N ALA A 75 69.37 17.76 -30.36
CA ALA A 75 67.94 17.65 -30.66
C ALA A 75 67.46 16.19 -30.55
N LEU A 76 68.23 15.23 -31.06
CA LEU A 76 67.92 13.81 -30.93
C LEU A 76 67.94 13.36 -29.46
N ASP A 77 68.97 13.69 -28.70
CA ASP A 77 69.09 13.30 -27.29
C ASP A 77 67.94 13.88 -26.44
N THR A 78 67.48 15.10 -26.78
CA THR A 78 66.27 15.70 -26.16
C THR A 78 65.01 14.88 -26.48
N ARG A 79 64.85 14.40 -27.72
CA ARG A 79 63.72 13.54 -28.11
C ARG A 79 63.79 12.17 -27.44
N ILE A 80 64.97 11.58 -27.30
CA ILE A 80 65.18 10.32 -26.56
C ILE A 80 64.78 10.50 -25.09
N ALA A 81 65.22 11.58 -24.45
CA ALA A 81 64.86 11.89 -23.06
C ALA A 81 63.34 12.05 -22.89
N LEU A 82 62.68 12.73 -23.84
CA LEU A 82 61.23 12.90 -23.84
C LEU A 82 60.49 11.57 -24.07
N ALA A 83 60.94 10.73 -25.00
CA ALA A 83 60.37 9.41 -25.25
C ALA A 83 60.51 8.49 -24.02
N LYS A 84 61.66 8.54 -23.33
CA LYS A 84 61.86 7.83 -22.07
C LYS A 84 60.90 8.31 -20.98
N ALA A 85 60.76 9.63 -20.80
CA ALA A 85 59.81 10.17 -19.82
C ALA A 85 58.36 9.75 -20.12
N LYS A 86 57.96 9.69 -21.40
CA LYS A 86 56.65 9.16 -21.81
C LYS A 86 56.50 7.68 -21.47
N GLN A 87 57.52 6.86 -21.72
CA GLN A 87 57.52 5.44 -21.38
C GLN A 87 57.37 5.23 -19.87
N ASP A 88 58.17 5.92 -19.05
CA ASP A 88 58.12 5.84 -17.59
C ASP A 88 56.73 6.27 -17.06
N GLN A 89 56.14 7.32 -17.65
CA GLN A 89 54.79 7.76 -17.34
C GLN A 89 53.74 6.71 -17.69
N ALA A 90 53.82 6.10 -18.88
CA ALA A 90 52.89 5.07 -19.34
C ALA A 90 53.01 3.79 -18.48
N GLU A 91 54.22 3.42 -18.05
CA GLU A 91 54.44 2.28 -17.15
C GLU A 91 53.81 2.52 -15.78
N ALA A 92 54.01 3.71 -15.19
CA ALA A 92 53.38 4.08 -13.92
C ALA A 92 51.84 4.09 -14.03
N GLN A 93 51.30 4.63 -15.13
CA GLN A 93 49.86 4.62 -15.39
C GLN A 93 49.31 3.20 -15.59
N HIS A 94 50.04 2.34 -16.29
CA HIS A 94 49.66 0.94 -16.51
C HIS A 94 49.59 0.18 -15.18
N ALA A 95 50.63 0.30 -14.34
CA ALA A 95 50.65 -0.32 -13.02
C ALA A 95 49.47 0.13 -12.15
N ALA A 96 49.18 1.43 -12.13
CA ALA A 96 48.02 1.96 -11.40
C ALA A 96 46.69 1.43 -11.95
N ALA A 97 46.54 1.36 -13.29
CA ALA A 97 45.33 0.86 -13.93
C ALA A 97 45.10 -0.63 -13.66
N VAL A 98 46.14 -1.46 -13.66
CA VAL A 98 46.04 -2.89 -13.32
C VAL A 98 45.55 -3.09 -11.89
N ILE A 99 46.09 -2.33 -10.93
CA ILE A 99 45.65 -2.38 -9.53
C ILE A 99 44.18 -1.98 -9.44
N ALA A 100 43.81 -0.82 -10.01
CA ALA A 100 42.43 -0.31 -9.98
C ALA A 100 41.43 -1.28 -10.63
N GLU A 101 41.77 -1.90 -11.77
CA GLU A 101 40.92 -2.91 -12.41
C GLU A 101 40.77 -4.17 -11.55
N SER A 102 41.83 -4.60 -10.86
CA SER A 102 41.78 -5.77 -9.99
C SER A 102 40.90 -5.53 -8.76
N GLU A 103 40.99 -4.34 -8.15
CA GLU A 103 40.15 -3.92 -7.02
C GLU A 103 38.68 -3.82 -7.47
N ALA A 104 38.42 -3.18 -8.61
CA ALA A 104 37.08 -3.06 -9.16
C ALA A 104 36.46 -4.44 -9.49
N LYS A 105 37.25 -5.40 -9.98
CA LYS A 105 36.79 -6.79 -10.19
C LYS A 105 36.44 -7.46 -8.86
N ALA A 106 37.31 -7.35 -7.85
CA ALA A 106 37.08 -7.95 -6.53
C ALA A 106 35.82 -7.36 -5.85
N GLU A 107 35.62 -6.05 -5.91
CA GLU A 107 34.43 -5.38 -5.37
C GLU A 107 33.15 -5.85 -6.09
N ASN A 108 33.19 -5.93 -7.42
CA ASN A 108 32.08 -6.43 -8.21
C ASN A 108 31.74 -7.90 -7.86
N GLU A 109 32.74 -8.76 -7.70
CA GLU A 109 32.52 -10.16 -7.29
C GLU A 109 31.92 -10.28 -5.89
N ALA A 110 32.38 -9.45 -4.94
CA ALA A 110 31.83 -9.38 -3.60
C ALA A 110 30.36 -8.93 -3.61
N GLU A 111 30.03 -7.88 -4.36
CA GLU A 111 28.66 -7.39 -4.50
C GLU A 111 27.76 -8.39 -5.23
N GLN A 112 28.26 -9.07 -6.27
CA GLN A 112 27.52 -10.14 -6.95
C GLN A 112 27.22 -11.30 -6.00
N THR A 113 28.18 -11.67 -5.15
CA THR A 113 27.99 -12.69 -4.11
C THR A 113 26.91 -12.27 -3.11
N ARG A 114 26.95 -11.01 -2.65
CA ARG A 114 25.94 -10.42 -1.77
C ARG A 114 24.54 -10.45 -2.41
N ARG A 115 24.42 -10.03 -3.67
CA ARG A 115 23.14 -10.03 -4.42
C ARG A 115 22.59 -11.44 -4.60
N LYS A 116 23.44 -12.43 -4.91
CA LYS A 116 23.04 -13.84 -5.02
C LYS A 116 22.51 -14.37 -3.69
N ALA A 117 23.17 -14.05 -2.58
CA ALA A 117 22.72 -14.44 -1.24
C ALA A 117 21.35 -13.83 -0.90
N LEU A 118 21.17 -12.52 -1.11
CA LEU A 118 19.88 -11.84 -0.89
C LEU A 118 18.77 -12.41 -1.78
N ARG A 119 19.06 -12.70 -3.06
CA ARG A 119 18.10 -13.35 -3.96
C ARG A 119 17.65 -14.70 -3.42
N LYS A 120 18.57 -15.52 -2.91
CA LYS A 120 18.24 -16.83 -2.31
C LYS A 120 17.32 -16.68 -1.10
N VAL A 121 17.58 -15.71 -0.22
CA VAL A 121 16.71 -15.40 0.92
C VAL A 121 15.32 -14.97 0.45
N GLY A 122 15.25 -14.04 -0.52
CA GLY A 122 13.99 -13.57 -1.09
C GLY A 122 13.16 -14.69 -1.72
N MET A 123 13.79 -15.61 -2.46
CA MET A 123 13.10 -16.77 -3.05
C MET A 123 12.52 -17.70 -1.98
N LYS A 124 13.25 -17.95 -0.88
CA LYS A 124 12.73 -18.75 0.24
C LYS A 124 11.54 -18.07 0.92
N ALA A 125 11.65 -16.78 1.21
CA ALA A 125 10.57 -16.01 1.83
C ALA A 125 9.31 -15.98 0.94
N SER A 126 9.49 -15.81 -0.37
CA SER A 126 8.39 -15.86 -1.34
C SER A 126 7.71 -17.23 -1.38
N ALA A 127 8.47 -18.33 -1.28
CA ALA A 127 7.89 -19.67 -1.24
C ALA A 127 7.07 -19.90 0.03
N GLU A 128 7.57 -19.47 1.20
CA GLU A 128 6.82 -19.56 2.46
C GLU A 128 5.55 -18.67 2.44
N ALA A 129 5.63 -17.47 1.87
CA ALA A 129 4.46 -16.62 1.66
C ALA A 129 3.40 -17.31 0.77
N GLY A 130 3.82 -18.05 -0.26
CA GLY A 130 2.93 -18.86 -1.09
C GLY A 130 2.19 -19.94 -0.29
N LYS A 131 2.89 -20.67 0.59
CA LYS A 131 2.26 -21.67 1.47
C LYS A 131 1.26 -21.04 2.44
N LEU A 132 1.57 -19.87 2.99
CA LEU A 132 0.66 -19.14 3.87
C LEU A 132 -0.58 -18.64 3.11
N ALA A 133 -0.41 -18.20 1.87
CA ALA A 133 -1.51 -17.82 0.99
C ALA A 133 -2.44 -19.01 0.69
N GLU A 134 -1.90 -20.19 0.36
CA GLU A 134 -2.70 -21.40 0.17
C GLU A 134 -3.49 -21.76 1.45
N ARG A 135 -2.83 -21.74 2.61
CA ARG A 135 -3.48 -21.99 3.90
C ARG A 135 -4.59 -20.98 4.20
N TYR A 136 -4.37 -19.71 3.88
CA TYR A 136 -5.40 -18.67 4.04
C TYR A 136 -6.66 -19.01 3.25
N VAL A 137 -6.53 -19.45 1.99
CA VAL A 137 -7.70 -19.78 1.15
C VAL A 137 -8.50 -20.91 1.77
N THR A 138 -7.85 -21.98 2.22
CA THR A 138 -8.52 -23.10 2.90
C THR A 138 -9.28 -22.62 4.14
N MET A 139 -8.62 -21.87 5.03
CA MET A 139 -9.26 -21.38 6.25
C MET A 139 -10.40 -20.38 5.96
N ALA A 140 -10.25 -19.56 4.92
CA ALA A 140 -11.28 -18.62 4.50
C ALA A 140 -12.52 -19.34 3.93
N GLN A 141 -12.32 -20.45 3.20
CA GLN A 141 -13.43 -21.28 2.71
C GLN A 141 -14.16 -21.99 3.85
N GLU A 142 -13.44 -22.55 4.82
CA GLU A 142 -14.02 -23.15 6.03
C GLU A 142 -14.85 -22.11 6.81
N MET A 143 -14.29 -20.91 7.01
CA MET A 143 -14.98 -19.81 7.67
C MET A 143 -16.21 -19.35 6.88
N ALA A 144 -16.13 -19.25 5.55
CA ALA A 144 -17.27 -18.94 4.70
C ALA A 144 -18.40 -19.98 4.86
N GLY A 145 -18.07 -21.27 5.00
CA GLY A 145 -19.03 -22.33 5.30
C GLY A 145 -19.78 -22.09 6.62
N LEU A 146 -19.05 -21.77 7.70
CA LEU A 146 -19.64 -21.47 9.01
C LEU A 146 -20.53 -20.22 8.97
N LEU A 147 -20.06 -19.15 8.31
CA LEU A 147 -20.85 -17.93 8.16
C LEU A 147 -22.10 -18.16 7.29
N GLY A 148 -22.04 -19.10 6.34
CA GLY A 148 -23.19 -19.57 5.57
C GLY A 148 -24.25 -20.24 6.44
N GLN A 149 -23.84 -21.18 7.30
CA GLN A 149 -24.73 -21.85 8.26
C GLN A 149 -25.39 -20.84 9.21
N LEU A 150 -24.63 -19.85 9.69
CA LEU A 150 -25.13 -18.79 10.56
C LEU A 150 -26.25 -17.99 9.89
N ARG A 151 -26.08 -17.59 8.62
CA ARG A 151 -27.14 -16.92 7.84
C ARG A 151 -28.39 -17.77 7.67
N GLU A 152 -28.26 -19.08 7.45
CA GLU A 152 -29.44 -19.95 7.34
C GLU A 152 -30.19 -20.04 8.67
N HIS A 153 -29.49 -20.13 9.80
CA HIS A 153 -30.11 -20.07 11.12
C HIS A 153 -30.77 -18.72 11.39
N GLU A 154 -30.14 -17.61 11.04
CA GLU A 154 -30.73 -16.27 11.13
C GLU A 154 -32.03 -16.16 10.33
N ARG A 155 -32.06 -16.71 9.10
CA ARG A 155 -33.27 -16.75 8.26
C ARG A 155 -34.38 -17.60 8.89
N ALA A 156 -34.03 -18.77 9.42
CA ALA A 156 -34.99 -19.65 10.08
C ALA A 156 -35.61 -18.97 11.33
N ILE A 157 -34.80 -18.29 12.15
CA ILE A 157 -35.27 -17.49 13.28
C ILE A 157 -36.20 -16.37 12.80
N ALA A 158 -35.80 -15.63 11.76
CA ALA A 158 -36.62 -14.56 11.20
C ALA A 158 -37.93 -15.05 10.58
N GLU A 159 -37.96 -16.25 10.01
CA GLU A 159 -39.18 -16.90 9.51
C GLU A 159 -40.08 -17.38 10.64
N ALA A 160 -39.52 -18.00 11.69
CA ALA A 160 -40.27 -18.40 12.88
C ALA A 160 -40.91 -17.18 13.56
N ASN A 161 -40.15 -16.09 13.72
CA ASN A 161 -40.63 -14.84 14.33
C ASN A 161 -41.71 -14.14 13.50
N ARG A 162 -41.75 -14.34 12.18
CA ARG A 162 -42.83 -13.83 11.31
C ARG A 162 -44.14 -14.62 11.45
N ASN A 163 -44.07 -15.86 11.94
CA ASN A 163 -45.21 -16.76 12.05
C ASN A 163 -45.50 -17.15 13.52
N LEU A 164 -45.29 -16.22 14.46
CA LEU A 164 -45.52 -16.47 15.89
C LEU A 164 -47.02 -16.69 16.18
N PRO A 165 -47.37 -17.70 17.00
CA PRO A 165 -48.70 -17.81 17.59
C PRO A 165 -49.04 -16.58 18.43
N GLU A 166 -50.34 -16.27 18.56
CA GLU A 166 -50.79 -15.16 19.39
C GLU A 166 -50.36 -15.35 20.86
N GLY A 167 -49.73 -14.31 21.42
CA GLY A 167 -49.22 -14.32 22.78
C GLY A 167 -47.88 -15.06 22.99
N ALA A 168 -47.28 -15.64 21.95
CA ALA A 168 -45.97 -16.28 22.05
C ALA A 168 -44.83 -15.25 22.04
N GLU A 169 -43.79 -15.50 22.84
CA GLU A 169 -42.58 -14.69 22.83
C GLU A 169 -41.73 -14.94 21.57
N PRO A 170 -41.08 -13.90 21.01
CA PRO A 170 -40.17 -14.07 19.88
C PRO A 170 -38.98 -14.96 20.22
N VAL A 171 -38.55 -15.77 19.24
CA VAL A 171 -37.30 -16.52 19.30
C VAL A 171 -36.13 -15.52 19.34
N PRO A 172 -35.24 -15.60 20.34
CA PRO A 172 -34.11 -14.69 20.45
C PRO A 172 -33.12 -14.91 19.30
N PRO A 173 -32.31 -13.89 18.94
CA PRO A 173 -31.23 -14.08 17.99
C PRO A 173 -30.23 -15.13 18.52
N GLY A 174 -29.67 -15.93 17.60
CA GLY A 174 -28.66 -16.94 17.95
C GLY A 174 -27.30 -16.35 18.33
N GLU A 175 -27.03 -15.11 17.94
CA GLU A 175 -25.83 -14.36 18.31
C GLU A 175 -26.11 -13.43 19.51
N PRO A 176 -25.11 -13.18 20.38
CA PRO A 176 -25.21 -12.12 21.37
C PRO A 176 -25.53 -10.77 20.72
N PHE A 177 -26.51 -10.07 21.29
CA PHE A 177 -26.88 -8.75 20.81
C PHE A 177 -25.68 -7.81 20.94
N ASN A 178 -25.25 -7.27 19.80
CA ASN A 178 -24.08 -6.38 19.68
C ASN A 178 -24.47 -4.94 19.32
N GLY A 179 -25.78 -4.63 19.38
CA GLY A 179 -26.31 -3.28 19.22
C GLY A 179 -26.30 -2.51 20.53
N THR A 180 -26.73 -1.26 20.48
CA THR A 180 -26.97 -0.44 21.68
C THR A 180 -28.46 -0.27 21.88
N GLU A 181 -28.91 -0.33 23.14
CA GLU A 181 -30.29 0.05 23.46
C GLU A 181 -30.46 1.55 23.20
N GLY A 182 -31.58 1.93 22.58
CA GLY A 182 -31.87 3.35 22.35
C GLY A 182 -32.04 4.09 23.67
N THR A 183 -31.47 5.29 23.78
CA THR A 183 -31.62 6.10 25.00
C THR A 183 -33.02 6.75 25.05
N PRO A 184 -33.78 6.57 26.14
CA PRO A 184 -35.10 7.16 26.26
C PRO A 184 -34.96 8.67 26.39
N THR A 185 -35.57 9.42 25.47
CA THR A 185 -35.49 10.89 25.46
C THR A 185 -36.72 11.54 26.09
N ARG A 186 -37.88 10.86 26.01
CA ARG A 186 -39.09 11.25 26.71
C ARG A 186 -39.95 10.01 26.96
N TYR A 187 -40.48 9.91 28.17
CA TYR A 187 -41.58 9.01 28.48
C TYR A 187 -42.88 9.76 28.18
N GLU A 188 -43.66 9.32 27.20
CA GLU A 188 -45.01 9.84 27.04
C GLU A 188 -45.95 9.02 27.90
N THR A 189 -46.33 9.58 29.04
CA THR A 189 -47.35 9.02 29.90
C THR A 189 -48.72 9.22 29.24
N THR A 190 -49.27 8.16 28.64
CA THR A 190 -50.66 8.20 28.19
C THR A 190 -51.55 8.09 29.42
N HIS A 191 -52.37 9.12 29.63
CA HIS A 191 -53.31 9.13 30.74
C HIS A 191 -54.68 8.77 30.21
N ASN A 192 -55.20 7.62 30.63
CA ASN A 192 -56.56 7.24 30.34
C ASN A 192 -57.45 7.74 31.47
N LEU A 193 -58.45 8.53 31.11
CA LEU A 193 -59.51 8.91 32.03
C LEU A 193 -60.41 7.69 32.19
N VAL A 194 -60.31 7.04 33.34
CA VAL A 194 -61.18 5.92 33.71
C VAL A 194 -62.16 6.41 34.75
N TRP A 195 -63.42 6.03 34.58
CA TRP A 195 -64.42 6.23 35.62
C TRP A 195 -64.13 5.26 36.75
N VAL A 196 -64.07 5.79 37.97
CA VAL A 196 -63.89 4.98 39.18
C VAL A 196 -65.00 5.29 40.17
N ASP A 197 -65.37 4.28 40.95
CA ASP A 197 -66.28 4.46 42.09
C ASP A 197 -65.58 5.29 43.18
N SER A 198 -66.28 6.27 43.74
CA SER A 198 -65.75 7.16 44.78
C SER A 198 -65.51 6.48 46.13
N ARG A 199 -66.15 5.33 46.40
CA ARG A 199 -66.04 4.63 47.70
C ARG A 199 -64.80 3.76 47.81
N ASP A 200 -64.49 3.00 46.77
CA ASP A 200 -63.44 1.97 46.80
C ASP A 200 -62.36 2.16 45.74
N GLY A 201 -62.55 3.09 44.80
CA GLY A 201 -61.59 3.38 43.73
C GLY A 201 -61.52 2.31 42.64
N SER A 202 -62.46 1.36 42.60
CA SER A 202 -62.52 0.32 41.59
C SER A 202 -62.95 0.87 40.22
N ARG A 203 -62.49 0.23 39.13
CA ARG A 203 -62.76 0.66 37.74
C ARG A 203 -64.22 0.39 37.41
N ALA A 204 -64.99 1.44 37.14
CA ALA A 204 -66.36 1.31 36.66
C ALA A 204 -66.35 1.05 35.15
N SER A 205 -66.99 -0.03 34.71
CA SER A 205 -67.21 -0.32 33.30
C SER A 205 -68.51 0.34 32.85
N ALA A 206 -68.40 1.29 31.90
CA ALA A 206 -69.46 2.07 31.27
C ALA A 206 -70.08 3.23 32.08
N MET A 207 -70.56 4.24 31.35
CA MET A 207 -71.38 5.35 31.84
C MET A 207 -72.62 4.80 32.56
N ALA A 208 -72.50 4.51 33.86
CA ALA A 208 -73.65 4.31 34.72
C ALA A 208 -74.38 5.66 34.81
N GLY A 209 -75.54 5.76 34.15
CA GLY A 209 -76.29 6.99 34.00
C GLY A 209 -76.56 7.71 35.32
N ASP A 210 -76.46 9.04 35.30
CA ASP A 210 -76.76 10.06 36.34
C ASP A 210 -76.38 9.79 37.81
N ASP A 211 -75.68 8.70 38.11
CA ASP A 211 -75.24 8.40 39.46
C ASP A 211 -74.01 9.24 39.79
N LEU A 212 -74.25 10.34 40.51
CA LEU A 212 -73.30 11.37 40.98
C LEU A 212 -72.12 10.83 41.82
N ARG A 213 -72.00 9.52 41.97
CA ARG A 213 -71.01 8.81 42.79
C ARG A 213 -69.76 8.40 42.03
N HIS A 214 -69.73 8.57 40.72
CA HIS A 214 -68.56 8.29 39.90
C HIS A 214 -67.76 9.57 39.69
N ARG A 215 -66.45 9.47 39.89
CA ARG A 215 -65.54 10.57 39.54
C ARG A 215 -64.57 10.10 38.46
N VAL A 216 -64.21 11.02 37.58
CA VAL A 216 -63.16 10.78 36.59
C VAL A 216 -61.84 10.71 37.34
N ALA A 217 -61.17 9.55 37.32
CA ALA A 217 -59.81 9.41 37.80
C ALA A 217 -58.86 9.31 36.62
N LYS A 218 -57.77 10.09 36.69
CA LYS A 218 -56.68 10.04 35.73
C LYS A 218 -55.80 8.85 36.11
N ARG A 219 -55.80 7.78 35.32
CA ARG A 219 -54.90 6.64 35.53
C ARG A 219 -53.83 6.63 34.45
N VAL A 220 -52.59 6.46 34.89
CA VAL A 220 -51.44 6.22 34.01
C VAL A 220 -51.51 4.77 33.57
N GLU A 221 -51.78 4.51 32.29
CA GLU A 221 -51.89 3.13 31.78
C GLU A 221 -50.67 2.73 30.94
N GLN A 222 -49.96 3.68 30.33
CA GLN A 222 -48.86 3.31 29.43
C GLN A 222 -47.78 4.39 29.33
N GLU A 223 -46.52 3.99 29.47
CA GLU A 223 -45.35 4.74 29.02
C GLU A 223 -45.10 4.38 27.55
N VAL A 224 -45.37 5.31 26.63
CA VAL A 224 -45.08 5.10 25.22
C VAL A 224 -43.70 5.68 24.90
N TYR A 225 -42.87 4.85 24.27
CA TYR A 225 -41.50 5.14 23.84
C TYR A 225 -41.49 6.09 22.64
N VAL A 226 -40.83 7.24 22.78
CA VAL A 226 -40.47 8.10 21.64
C VAL A 226 -38.93 8.14 21.54
N PRO A 227 -38.30 7.48 20.56
CA PRO A 227 -36.84 7.46 20.43
C PRO A 227 -36.31 8.84 20.03
N GLY A 228 -35.43 9.46 20.83
CA GLY A 228 -34.64 10.62 20.39
C GLY A 228 -33.26 10.25 19.83
N THR A 229 -32.77 9.04 20.11
CA THR A 229 -31.67 8.41 19.36
C THR A 229 -31.99 6.92 19.20
N PRO A 230 -32.21 6.41 17.97
CA PRO A 230 -32.40 4.98 17.78
C PRO A 230 -31.12 4.26 18.20
N GLY A 231 -31.27 3.18 18.96
CA GLY A 231 -30.17 2.28 19.29
C GLY A 231 -29.55 1.69 18.02
N GLU A 232 -28.26 1.35 18.07
CA GLU A 232 -27.64 0.65 16.95
C GLU A 232 -28.30 -0.73 16.80
N PRO A 233 -28.79 -1.09 15.60
CA PRO A 233 -29.40 -2.40 15.41
C PRO A 233 -28.33 -3.49 15.52
N HIS A 234 -28.74 -4.68 15.97
CA HIS A 234 -27.89 -5.85 15.89
C HIS A 234 -27.48 -6.11 14.44
N ILE A 235 -26.16 -6.21 14.21
CA ILE A 235 -25.61 -6.60 12.91
C ILE A 235 -24.98 -7.99 13.07
N PRO A 236 -25.52 -9.02 12.39
CA PRO A 236 -24.99 -10.37 12.50
C PRO A 236 -23.52 -10.45 12.05
N LEU A 237 -22.75 -11.34 12.66
CA LEU A 237 -21.34 -11.55 12.33
C LEU A 237 -21.16 -11.87 10.84
N SER A 238 -22.10 -12.65 10.30
CA SER A 238 -22.17 -13.04 8.89
C SER A 238 -22.24 -11.84 7.92
N HIS A 239 -22.69 -10.68 8.38
CA HIS A 239 -22.77 -9.43 7.61
C HIS A 239 -21.54 -8.52 7.77
N ARG A 240 -20.78 -8.68 8.86
CA ARG A 240 -19.61 -7.84 9.19
C ARG A 240 -18.32 -8.34 8.55
N VAL A 241 -18.18 -9.66 8.40
CA VAL A 241 -16.95 -10.28 7.91
C VAL A 241 -16.86 -10.16 6.39
N THR A 242 -15.68 -9.80 5.89
CA THR A 242 -15.32 -9.87 4.47
C THR A 242 -14.05 -10.71 4.33
N LEU A 243 -14.12 -11.76 3.51
CA LEU A 243 -12.98 -12.62 3.18
C LEU A 243 -12.60 -12.38 1.71
N PRO A 244 -11.54 -11.58 1.43
CA PRO A 244 -11.13 -11.30 0.06
C PRO A 244 -10.60 -12.55 -0.65
N GLY A 245 -10.72 -12.58 -1.98
CA GLY A 245 -9.99 -13.53 -2.80
C GLY A 245 -8.52 -13.15 -2.89
N LEU A 246 -7.65 -14.13 -3.15
CA LEU A 246 -6.24 -13.86 -3.42
C LEU A 246 -6.04 -13.54 -4.90
N GLY A 247 -5.78 -12.26 -5.20
CA GLY A 247 -5.50 -11.77 -6.54
C GLY A 247 -6.10 -10.39 -6.76
N ARG A 248 -5.54 -9.63 -7.71
CA ARG A 248 -6.02 -8.28 -8.05
C ARG A 248 -7.50 -8.27 -8.42
N ASP A 249 -7.93 -9.30 -9.15
CA ASP A 249 -9.28 -9.44 -9.70
C ASP A 249 -9.99 -10.69 -9.17
N ALA A 250 -9.47 -11.32 -8.11
CA ALA A 250 -10.08 -12.51 -7.54
C ALA A 250 -11.40 -12.14 -6.83
N PRO A 251 -12.51 -12.87 -7.09
CA PRO A 251 -13.75 -12.62 -6.39
C PRO A 251 -13.58 -12.87 -4.89
N ARG A 252 -14.35 -12.16 -4.08
CA ARG A 252 -14.36 -12.37 -2.62
C ARG A 252 -14.86 -13.78 -2.30
N ILE A 253 -14.17 -14.45 -1.37
CA ILE A 253 -14.59 -15.76 -0.84
C ILE A 253 -15.86 -15.58 0.01
N TRP A 254 -15.93 -14.49 0.76
CA TRP A 254 -17.12 -14.10 1.53
C TRP A 254 -17.25 -12.58 1.62
N GLY A 255 -18.47 -12.09 1.60
CA GLY A 255 -18.80 -10.69 1.78
C GLY A 255 -20.29 -10.51 1.54
N GLY A 256 -20.95 -9.72 2.40
CA GLY A 256 -22.36 -9.39 2.24
C GLY A 256 -22.66 -8.75 0.88
N ILE A 257 -23.89 -8.95 0.41
CA ILE A 257 -24.48 -8.20 -0.71
C ILE A 257 -24.05 -6.74 -0.54
N PRO A 258 -23.54 -6.06 -1.59
CA PRO A 258 -23.13 -4.66 -1.48
C PRO A 258 -24.26 -3.93 -0.79
N SER A 259 -23.98 -3.40 0.40
CA SER A 259 -24.95 -2.67 1.19
C SER A 259 -25.56 -1.66 0.23
N LEU A 260 -26.85 -1.79 -0.06
CA LEU A 260 -27.61 -0.69 -0.62
C LEU A 260 -27.52 0.37 0.46
N ILE A 261 -26.51 1.23 0.34
CA ILE A 261 -26.50 2.51 1.00
C ILE A 261 -27.83 3.10 0.57
N ASN A 262 -28.79 3.08 1.50
CA ASN A 262 -30.00 3.88 1.40
C ASN A 262 -29.49 5.32 1.38
N SER A 263 -29.10 5.78 0.20
CA SER A 263 -29.12 7.18 -0.17
C SER A 263 -30.59 7.54 -0.10
N SER A 264 -31.06 7.90 1.10
CA SER A 264 -32.23 8.73 1.25
C SER A 264 -31.93 10.01 0.48
N ALA A 265 -32.35 10.00 -0.78
CA ALA A 265 -32.49 11.19 -1.58
C ALA A 265 -33.34 12.15 -0.75
N GLY A 266 -32.71 13.23 -0.32
CA GLY A 266 -33.42 14.37 0.24
C GLY A 266 -34.52 14.78 -0.73
N ARG A 267 -35.73 14.86 -0.21
CA ARG A 267 -36.75 15.79 -0.69
C ARG A 267 -36.99 16.80 0.41
#